data_AF-A0A7K5I3N9-F1
#
_entry.id   AF-A0A7K5I3N9-F1
#
_cell.length_a   1.000
_cell.length_b   1.000
_cell.length_c   1.000
_cell.angle_alpha   90.00
_cell.angle_beta   90.00
_cell.angle_gamma   90.00
#
_symmetry.space_group_name_H-M   'P 1'
#
loop_
_entity.id
_entity.type
_entity.pdbx_description
1 polymer ?
#
loop_
_entity_poly.entity_id
_entity_poly.type
_entity_poly.pdbx_seq_one_letter_code
_entity_poly.pdbx_strand_id
1 'polypeptide(L)'
;QSNVVEELLKNSLDKAYGKEVLTWEGETSAVSRDAVHDAASAKEETVIDEWDRELDQGRVKKTKIKLKRDWKRPVSPFQKLHTRHRFWTNTHPAKGASLSRRL
;
A
#
# COMPACT_ATOMS: atom_id res chain seq x y z
N GLN A 1 19.60 -47.61 -0.53
CA GLN A 1 20.77 -46.86 -0.02
C GLN A 1 20.66 -45.49 -0.67
N SER A 2 19.98 -44.53 -0.04
CA SER A 2 19.94 -43.14 -0.54
C SER A 2 21.34 -42.57 -0.43
N ASN A 3 21.80 -41.92 -1.49
CA ASN A 3 23.10 -41.29 -1.51
C ASN A 3 23.02 -40.04 -0.62
N VAL A 4 23.88 -39.93 0.40
CA VAL A 4 23.93 -38.81 1.36
C VAL A 4 23.87 -37.44 0.65
N VAL A 5 24.40 -37.36 -0.56
CA VAL A 5 24.37 -36.17 -1.41
C VAL A 5 22.94 -35.72 -1.77
N GLU A 6 22.02 -36.64 -2.05
CA GLU A 6 20.62 -36.30 -2.37
C GLU A 6 19.88 -35.73 -1.16
N GLU A 7 20.16 -36.25 0.04
CA GLU A 7 19.59 -35.75 1.29
C GLU A 7 20.12 -34.36 1.62
N LEU A 8 21.43 -34.13 1.44
CA LEU A 8 22.03 -32.81 1.62
C LEU A 8 21.48 -31.78 0.63
N LEU A 9 21.29 -32.15 -0.64
CA LEU A 9 20.69 -31.28 -1.65
C LEU A 9 19.24 -30.91 -1.29
N LYS A 10 18.43 -31.87 -0.83
CA LYS A 10 17.07 -31.58 -0.32
C LYS A 10 17.09 -30.61 0.84
N ASN A 11 18.01 -30.79 1.79
CA ASN A 11 18.12 -29.91 2.96
C ASN A 11 18.67 -28.51 2.61
N SER A 12 19.45 -28.39 1.53
CA SER A 12 20.04 -27.10 1.10
C SER A 12 19.04 -26.12 0.49
N LEU A 13 17.93 -26.65 -0.07
CA LEU A 13 16.86 -25.83 -0.64
C LEU A 13 15.88 -25.33 0.42
N ASP A 14 15.98 -25.86 1.65
CA ASP A 14 15.10 -25.50 2.73
C ASP A 14 15.54 -24.18 3.37
N LYS A 15 14.58 -23.29 3.60
CA LYS A 15 14.85 -22.00 4.24
C LYS A 15 15.05 -22.28 5.71
N ALA A 16 16.31 -22.49 6.12
CA ALA A 16 16.94 -22.53 7.46
C ALA A 16 16.09 -22.82 8.74
N TYR A 17 14.88 -22.27 8.86
CA TYR A 17 13.97 -22.39 10.00
C TYR A 17 12.70 -23.21 9.70
N GLY A 18 12.55 -23.75 8.48
CA GLY A 18 11.35 -24.49 8.06
C GLY A 18 11.37 -26.00 8.32
N LYS A 19 12.53 -26.57 8.66
CA LYS A 19 12.67 -28.02 8.80
C LYS A 19 12.26 -28.49 10.21
N GLU A 20 11.42 -29.53 10.27
CA GLU A 20 11.08 -30.20 11.51
C GLU A 20 12.34 -30.76 12.18
N VAL A 21 12.54 -30.41 13.45
CA VAL A 21 13.61 -30.97 14.27
C VAL A 21 13.12 -32.32 14.78
N LEU A 22 13.84 -33.38 14.45
CA LEU A 22 13.54 -34.74 14.91
C LEU A 22 14.28 -35.06 16.21
N THR A 23 13.72 -35.95 17.02
CA THR A 23 14.38 -36.57 18.18
C THR A 23 15.43 -37.57 17.71
N TRP A 24 16.25 -38.07 18.64
CA TRP A 24 17.24 -39.11 18.35
C TRP A 24 16.58 -40.40 17.82
N GLU A 25 15.31 -40.62 18.16
CA GLU A 25 14.45 -41.71 17.71
C GLU A 25 13.73 -41.41 16.38
N GLY A 26 13.93 -40.24 15.79
CA GLY A 26 13.35 -39.85 14.50
C GLY A 26 11.90 -39.34 14.57
N GLU A 27 11.37 -39.11 15.77
CA GLU A 27 10.03 -38.54 15.99
C GLU A 27 10.07 -37.01 15.97
N THR A 28 8.95 -36.34 15.74
CA THR A 28 8.89 -34.87 15.81
C THR A 28 9.23 -34.36 17.21
N SER A 29 10.24 -33.49 17.32
CA SER A 29 10.66 -32.90 18.59
C SER A 29 9.53 -32.10 19.23
N ALA A 30 9.49 -32.10 20.57
CA ALA A 30 8.63 -31.24 21.37
C ALA A 30 8.71 -29.78 20.92
N VAL A 31 9.91 -29.28 20.60
CA VAL A 31 10.14 -27.91 20.11
C VAL A 31 9.39 -27.63 18.81
N SER A 32 9.36 -28.60 17.88
CA SER A 32 8.65 -28.44 16.61
C SER A 32 7.14 -28.43 16.81
N ARG A 33 6.64 -29.27 17.73
CA ARG A 33 5.22 -29.33 18.07
C ARG A 33 4.73 -28.05 18.75
N ASP A 34 5.52 -27.53 19.68
CA ASP A 34 5.22 -26.30 20.40
C ASP A 34 5.26 -25.09 19.45
N ALA A 35 6.23 -25.03 18.53
CA ALA A 35 6.30 -23.97 17.52
C ALA A 35 5.05 -23.95 16.60
N VAL A 36 4.51 -25.11 16.24
CA VAL A 36 3.26 -25.19 15.44
C VAL A 36 2.06 -24.70 16.27
N HIS A 37 2.00 -25.06 17.55
CA HIS A 37 0.95 -24.61 18.46
C HIS A 37 1.01 -23.09 18.67
N ASP A 38 2.19 -22.55 18.95
CA ASP A 38 2.41 -21.10 19.13
C ASP A 38 2.06 -20.32 17.85
N ALA A 39 2.44 -20.84 16.68
CA ALA A 39 2.09 -20.23 15.41
C ALA A 39 0.56 -20.26 15.13
N ALA A 40 -0.14 -21.27 15.62
CA ALA A 40 -1.60 -21.34 15.53
C ALA A 40 -2.25 -20.34 16.52
N SER A 41 -1.80 -20.32 17.78
CA SER A 41 -2.28 -19.39 18.80
C SER A 41 -2.03 -17.92 18.42
N ALA A 42 -0.86 -17.59 17.88
CA ALA A 42 -0.54 -16.23 17.44
C ALA A 42 -1.43 -15.73 16.30
N LYS A 43 -1.97 -16.63 15.46
CA LYS A 43 -2.94 -16.26 14.40
C LYS A 43 -4.33 -15.96 14.97
N GLU A 44 -4.71 -16.60 16.07
CA GLU A 44 -5.98 -16.37 16.75
C GLU A 44 -5.90 -15.15 17.68
N GLU A 45 -4.70 -14.81 18.16
CA GLU A 45 -4.42 -13.69 19.06
C GLU A 45 -4.09 -12.36 18.34
N THR A 46 -4.33 -12.24 17.03
CA THR A 46 -4.19 -10.93 16.36
C THR A 46 -5.36 -10.02 16.73
N VAL A 47 -5.24 -9.37 17.89
CA VAL A 47 -6.12 -8.26 18.29
C VAL A 47 -5.81 -7.07 17.40
N ILE A 48 -6.67 -6.82 16.41
CA ILE A 48 -6.52 -5.68 15.50
C ILE A 48 -6.70 -4.38 16.30
N ASP A 49 -5.59 -3.76 16.63
CA ASP A 49 -5.54 -2.51 17.38
C ASP A 49 -5.65 -1.28 16.46
N GLU A 50 -5.48 -0.10 17.03
CA GLU A 50 -5.55 1.16 16.29
C GLU A 50 -4.41 1.31 15.29
N TRP A 51 -3.24 0.73 15.60
CA TRP A 51 -2.06 0.75 14.74
C TRP A 51 -2.24 -0.09 13.48
N ASP A 52 -2.80 -1.31 13.62
CA ASP A 52 -3.09 -2.18 12.48
C ASP A 52 -4.05 -1.50 11.48
N ARG A 53 -5.08 -0.82 12.00
CA ARG A 53 -6.04 -0.08 11.17
C ARG A 53 -5.41 1.10 10.43
N GLU A 54 -4.45 1.80 11.05
CA GLU A 54 -3.76 2.91 10.41
C GLU A 54 -2.79 2.45 9.32
N LEU A 55 -2.15 1.30 9.52
CA LEU A 55 -1.22 0.69 8.56
C LEU A 55 -1.97 0.15 7.33
N ASP A 56 -3.09 -0.54 7.55
CA ASP A 56 -3.93 -1.13 6.49
C ASP A 56 -4.64 -0.09 5.61
N GLN A 57 -4.90 1.10 6.16
CA GLN A 57 -5.40 2.24 5.39
C GLN A 57 -4.39 2.74 4.34
N GLY A 58 -3.13 2.31 4.44
CA GLY A 58 -2.04 2.68 3.58
C GLY A 58 -1.65 4.16 3.73
N ARG A 59 -0.45 4.52 3.27
CA ARG A 59 -0.03 5.93 3.23
C ARG A 59 -0.92 6.72 2.26
N VAL A 60 -1.96 7.36 2.79
CA VAL A 60 -2.75 8.32 2.03
C VAL A 60 -1.83 9.46 1.61
N LYS A 61 -1.48 9.50 0.32
CA LYS A 61 -0.64 10.59 -0.23
C LYS A 61 -1.30 11.91 0.13
N LYS A 62 -0.58 12.81 0.82
CA LYS A 62 -1.03 14.15 1.24
C LYS A 62 -1.75 14.90 0.11
N THR A 63 -1.38 14.64 -1.15
CA THR A 63 -2.04 15.12 -2.37
C THR A 63 -3.52 14.74 -2.49
N LYS A 64 -3.94 13.48 -2.20
CA LYS A 64 -5.35 13.06 -2.28
C LYS A 64 -6.23 13.78 -1.23
N ILE A 65 -5.69 14.03 -0.03
CA ILE A 65 -6.39 14.78 1.03
C ILE A 65 -6.49 16.27 0.65
N LYS A 66 -5.41 16.87 0.15
CA LYS A 66 -5.43 18.28 -0.31
C LYS A 66 -6.43 18.49 -1.44
N LEU A 67 -6.48 17.59 -2.43
CA LEU A 67 -7.44 17.66 -3.54
C LEU A 67 -8.90 17.65 -3.05
N LYS A 68 -9.25 16.74 -2.13
CA LYS A 68 -10.60 16.68 -1.54
C LYS A 68 -10.93 17.91 -0.69
N ARG A 69 -9.93 18.49 0.00
CA ARG A 69 -10.09 19.69 0.84
C ARG A 69 -10.29 20.94 -0.01
N ASP A 70 -9.50 21.10 -1.08
CA ASP A 70 -9.54 22.26 -1.95
C ASP A 70 -10.80 22.27 -2.83
N TRP A 71 -11.36 21.10 -3.17
CA TRP A 71 -12.69 20.97 -3.81
C TRP A 71 -13.83 21.56 -2.98
N LYS A 72 -13.70 21.56 -1.64
CA LYS A 72 -14.73 22.03 -0.71
C LYS A 72 -14.53 23.46 -0.22
N ARG A 73 -13.47 24.16 -0.64
CA ARG A 73 -13.24 25.54 -0.19
C ARG A 73 -14.17 26.50 -0.96
N PRO A 74 -14.86 27.43 -0.27
CA PRO A 74 -15.60 28.48 -0.95
C PRO A 74 -14.61 29.36 -1.73
N VAL A 75 -14.81 29.45 -3.06
CA VAL A 75 -14.00 30.30 -3.93
C VAL A 75 -14.12 31.75 -3.46
N SER A 76 -12.98 32.41 -3.23
CA SER A 76 -12.92 33.79 -2.74
C SER A 76 -13.75 34.72 -3.65
N PRO A 77 -14.48 35.72 -3.11
CA PRO A 77 -15.23 36.68 -3.91
C PRO A 77 -14.38 37.38 -4.98
N PHE A 78 -13.11 37.67 -4.66
CA PHE A 78 -12.15 38.26 -5.59
C PHE A 78 -11.74 37.32 -6.72
N GLN A 79 -11.61 36.01 -6.42
CA GLN A 79 -11.35 34.99 -7.44
C GLN A 79 -12.55 34.85 -8.38
N LYS A 80 -13.78 34.89 -7.86
CA LYS A 80 -15.02 34.87 -8.67
C LYS A 80 -15.13 36.09 -9.59
N LEU A 81 -14.78 37.28 -9.08
CA LEU A 81 -14.75 38.50 -9.89
C LEU A 81 -13.71 38.37 -11.01
N HIS A 82 -12.52 37.86 -10.71
CA HIS A 82 -11.47 37.66 -11.69
C HIS A 82 -11.84 36.62 -12.75
N THR A 83 -12.49 35.50 -12.41
CA THR A 83 -12.99 34.54 -13.42
C THR A 83 -14.08 35.14 -14.30
N ARG A 84 -15.00 35.95 -13.74
CA ARG A 84 -15.98 36.68 -14.54
C ARG A 84 -15.31 37.65 -15.51
N HIS A 85 -14.36 38.46 -15.04
CA HIS A 85 -13.61 39.37 -15.90
C HIS A 85 -12.80 38.63 -16.98
N ARG A 86 -12.15 37.52 -16.62
CA ARG A 86 -11.43 36.65 -17.56
C ARG A 86 -12.35 36.05 -18.62
N PHE A 87 -13.57 35.67 -18.24
CA PHE A 87 -14.59 35.22 -19.18
C PHE A 87 -14.89 36.32 -20.21
N TRP A 88 -15.25 37.52 -19.77
CA TRP A 88 -15.57 38.63 -20.68
C TRP A 88 -14.39 39.13 -21.49
N THR A 89 -13.16 39.05 -20.98
CA THR A 89 -11.96 39.46 -21.72
C THR A 89 -11.47 38.41 -22.70
N ASN A 90 -11.68 37.11 -22.44
CA ASN A 90 -11.29 36.01 -23.35
C ASN A 90 -12.37 35.68 -24.39
N THR A 91 -13.65 35.88 -24.05
CA THR A 91 -14.78 35.69 -24.98
C THR A 91 -15.26 37.00 -25.61
N HIS A 92 -14.55 38.11 -25.41
CA HIS A 92 -14.88 39.36 -26.09
C HIS A 92 -14.81 39.14 -27.61
N PRO A 93 -15.89 39.39 -28.38
CA PRO A 93 -15.90 39.15 -29.82
C PRO A 93 -14.79 39.94 -30.55
N ALA A 94 -14.35 41.07 -29.98
CA ALA A 94 -13.22 41.86 -30.47
C ALA A 94 -11.85 41.16 -30.41
N LYS A 95 -11.63 40.21 -29.48
CA LYS A 95 -10.38 39.43 -29.40
C LYS A 95 -10.44 38.10 -30.16
N GLY A 96 -11.63 37.53 -30.36
CA GLY A 96 -11.84 36.42 -31.29
C GLY A 96 -11.56 36.83 -32.74
N ALA A 97 -11.89 38.06 -33.11
CA ALA A 97 -11.62 38.63 -34.44
C ALA A 97 -10.16 39.03 -34.69
N SER A 98 -9.30 39.15 -33.66
CA SER A 98 -7.86 39.42 -33.85
C SER A 98 -7.03 38.16 -34.05
N LEU A 99 -7.59 36.97 -33.77
CA LEU A 99 -6.95 35.68 -34.02
C LEU A 99 -7.15 35.16 -35.45
N SER A 100 -8.08 35.73 -36.24
CA SER A 100 -8.25 35.37 -37.66
C SER A 100 -7.30 36.11 -38.61
N ARG A 101 -6.47 37.04 -38.11
CA ARG A 101 -5.57 37.88 -38.92
C ARG A 101 -4.10 37.44 -38.81
N ARG A 102 -3.88 36.12 -38.84
CA ARG A 102 -2.58 35.47 -39.09
C ARG A 102 -2.77 34.23 -39.96
N LEU A 103 -3.31 34.46 -41.16
CA LEU A 103 -3.09 33.62 -42.33
C LEU A 103 -2.54 34.54 -43.42
#